data_AF-A0A959JTR2-F1
#
_entry.id   AF-A0A959JTR2-F1
#
_cell.length_a   1.000
_cell.length_b   1.000
_cell.length_c   1.000
_cell.angle_alpha   90.00
_cell.angle_beta   90.00
_cell.angle_gamma   90.00
#
_symmetry.space_group_name_H-M   'P 1'
#
loop_
_entity.id
_entity.type
_entity.pdbx_description
1 polymer ?
#
loop_
_entity_poly.entity_id
_entity_poly.type
_entity_poly.pdbx_seq_one_letter_code
_entity_poly.pdbx_strand_id
1 'polypeptide(L)' 'MSVKLYHFLFLILLVPGISYSQGSLSGNLQANGNFFMRDSLIGANNTPQYDRQLFGADAWLNLNYSNWGF' A
#
# COMPACT_ATOMS: atom_id res chain seq x y z
N MET A 1 -3.44 -52.14 10.39
CA MET A 1 -2.74 -51.07 9.64
C MET A 1 -1.27 -51.10 10.03
N SER A 2 -0.33 -51.18 9.08
CA SER A 2 1.09 -51.49 9.37
C SER A 2 1.85 -50.28 9.94
N VAL A 3 2.79 -50.52 10.86
CA VAL A 3 3.67 -49.52 11.47
C VAL A 3 4.40 -48.68 10.42
N LYS A 4 4.70 -49.25 9.25
CA LYS A 4 5.33 -48.55 8.12
C LYS A 4 4.47 -47.41 7.57
N LEU A 5 3.13 -47.53 7.65
CA LEU A 5 2.21 -46.48 7.21
C LEU A 5 2.26 -45.26 8.13
N TYR A 6 2.37 -45.48 9.44
CA TYR A 6 2.53 -44.39 10.42
C TYR A 6 3.86 -43.67 10.27
N HIS A 7 4.95 -44.40 10.01
CA HIS A 7 6.25 -43.80 9.73
C HIS A 7 6.22 -42.94 8.45
N PHE A 8 5.54 -43.43 7.41
CA PHE A 8 5.38 -42.69 6.15
C PHE A 8 4.56 -41.40 6.32
N LEU A 9 3.43 -41.47 7.05
CA LEU A 9 2.61 -40.32 7.40
C LEU A 9 3.37 -39.30 8.27
N PHE A 10 4.16 -39.78 9.24
CA PHE A 10 4.98 -38.94 10.10
C PHE A 10 6.05 -38.18 9.30
N LEU A 11 6.66 -38.82 8.30
CA LEU A 11 7.69 -38.23 7.46
C LEU A 11 7.14 -37.14 6.52
N ILE A 12 5.91 -37.31 6.02
CA ILE A 12 5.20 -36.28 5.23
C ILE A 12 4.85 -35.05 6.07
N LEU A 13 4.46 -35.26 7.33
CA LEU A 13 4.16 -34.18 8.28
C LEU A 13 5.40 -33.35 8.69
N LEU A 14 6.61 -33.86 8.44
CA LEU A 14 7.87 -33.23 8.82
C LEU A 14 8.50 -32.36 7.71
N VAL A 15 7.88 -32.29 6.52
CA VAL A 15 8.35 -31.42 5.43
C VAL A 15 7.81 -30.01 5.66
N PRO A 16 8.64 -29.02 6.05
CA PRO A 16 8.19 -27.64 6.03
C PRO A 16 7.89 -27.25 4.58
N GLY A 17 6.72 -26.65 4.33
CA GLY A 17 6.43 -26.07 3.03
C GLY A 17 7.48 -25.02 2.69
N ILE A 18 8.27 -25.24 1.64
CA ILE A 18 9.25 -24.27 1.17
C ILE A 18 8.48 -23.15 0.48
N SER A 19 8.25 -22.04 1.20
CA SER A 19 7.77 -20.80 0.58
C SER A 19 8.95 -20.12 -0.11
N TYR A 20 9.00 -20.18 -1.44
CA TYR A 20 9.85 -19.30 -2.21
C TYR A 20 9.26 -17.90 -2.14
N SER A 21 9.78 -17.06 -1.24
CA SER A 21 9.45 -15.64 -1.25
C SER A 21 10.03 -15.06 -2.54
N GLN A 22 9.23 -14.98 -3.61
CA GLN A 22 9.54 -14.06 -4.71
C GLN A 22 9.62 -12.63 -4.14
N GLY A 23 10.43 -11.78 -4.77
CA GLY A 23 10.69 -10.43 -4.25
C GLY A 23 9.41 -9.69 -3.83
N SER A 24 9.47 -9.05 -2.67
CA SER A 24 8.37 -8.31 -2.08
C SER A 24 8.21 -6.94 -2.75
N LEU A 25 7.00 -6.62 -3.18
CA LEU A 25 6.60 -5.27 -3.59
C LEU A 25 5.81 -4.63 -2.46
N SER A 26 6.26 -3.47 -2.01
CA SER A 26 5.64 -2.68 -0.95
C SER A 26 5.61 -1.21 -1.36
N GLY A 27 4.86 -0.38 -0.63
CA GLY A 27 4.79 1.03 -0.98
C GLY A 27 3.75 1.79 -0.18
N ASN A 28 3.66 3.09 -0.47
CA ASN A 28 2.64 3.96 0.09
C ASN A 28 2.03 4.84 -1.00
N LEU A 29 0.70 4.96 -0.97
CA LEU A 29 -0.04 5.96 -1.70
C LEU A 29 -0.39 7.09 -0.73
N GLN A 30 -0.01 8.31 -1.08
CA GLN A 30 -0.46 9.51 -0.39
C GLN A 30 -1.23 10.38 -1.37
N ALA A 31 -2.39 10.86 -0.96
CA ALA A 31 -3.19 11.80 -1.72
C ALA A 31 -3.55 12.99 -0.83
N ASN A 32 -3.42 14.18 -1.37
CA ASN A 32 -3.77 15.43 -0.73
C ASN A 32 -4.84 16.13 -1.56
N GLY A 33 -5.89 16.62 -0.89
CA GLY A 33 -6.95 17.41 -1.50
C GLY A 33 -7.10 18.73 -0.76
N ASN A 34 -7.16 19.82 -1.52
CA ASN A 34 -7.40 21.16 -1.03
C ASN A 34 -8.72 21.66 -1.62
N PHE A 35 -9.58 22.26 -0.78
CA PHE A 35 -10.82 22.87 -1.22
C PHE A 35 -10.79 24.36 -0.90
N PHE A 36 -11.11 25.18 -1.90
CA PHE A 36 -11.03 26.63 -1.80
C PHE A 36 -12.44 27.21 -1.83
N MET A 37 -12.89 27.75 -0.69
CA MET A 37 -14.17 28.44 -0.57
C MET A 37 -13.94 29.92 -0.34
N ARG A 38 -14.58 30.76 -1.16
CA ARG A 38 -14.54 32.21 -0.96
C ARG A 38 -15.16 32.56 0.39
N ASP A 39 -14.38 33.22 1.24
CA ASP A 39 -14.85 33.79 2.50
C ASP A 39 -14.68 35.31 2.46
N SER A 40 -15.80 36.00 2.58
CA SER A 40 -15.89 37.47 2.55
C SER A 40 -15.32 38.15 3.80
N LEU A 41 -15.17 37.44 4.92
CA LEU A 41 -14.67 37.99 6.19
C LEU A 41 -13.14 38.11 6.22
N ILE A 42 -12.44 37.22 5.51
CA ILE A 42 -10.97 37.22 5.38
C ILE A 42 -10.47 37.87 4.09
N GLY A 43 -11.38 38.43 3.27
CA GLY A 43 -11.02 39.16 2.07
C GLY A 43 -10.43 38.29 0.96
N ALA A 44 -10.80 37.00 0.90
CA ALA A 44 -10.36 36.06 -0.14
C ALA A 44 -11.06 36.29 -1.51
N ASN A 45 -11.20 37.55 -1.91
CA ASN A 45 -11.79 37.98 -3.19
C ASN A 45 -10.67 38.34 -4.19
N ASN A 46 -10.89 38.06 -5.48
CA ASN A 46 -9.97 38.33 -6.60
C ASN A 46 -8.72 37.44 -6.64
N THR A 47 -8.72 36.31 -5.94
CA THR A 47 -7.66 35.30 -6.04
C THR A 47 -8.13 34.11 -6.89
N PRO A 48 -7.40 33.73 -7.95
CA PRO A 48 -7.83 32.67 -8.87
C PRO A 48 -8.20 31.34 -8.19
N GLN A 49 -7.52 30.98 -7.11
CA GLN A 49 -7.75 29.73 -6.38
C GLN A 49 -9.16 29.65 -5.78
N TYR A 50 -9.63 30.75 -5.20
CA TYR A 50 -10.96 30.86 -4.57
C TYR A 50 -12.08 31.29 -5.55
N ASP A 51 -11.70 31.89 -6.68
CA ASP A 51 -12.66 32.39 -7.67
C ASP A 51 -13.03 31.36 -8.75
N ARG A 52 -12.08 30.47 -9.11
CA ARG A 52 -12.25 29.60 -10.28
C ARG A 52 -11.57 28.23 -10.17
N GLN A 53 -10.54 28.06 -9.34
CA GLN A 53 -9.89 26.76 -9.20
C GLN A 53 -10.63 25.83 -8.24
N LEU A 54 -11.25 26.35 -7.16
CA LEU A 54 -12.20 25.73 -6.21
C LEU A 54 -11.74 24.43 -5.51
N PHE A 55 -10.88 23.62 -6.13
CA PHE A 55 -10.25 22.44 -5.59
C PHE A 55 -8.86 22.25 -6.20
N GLY A 56 -7.95 21.62 -5.47
CA GLY A 56 -6.66 21.15 -5.95
C GLY A 56 -6.37 19.77 -5.37
N ALA A 57 -5.76 18.89 -6.15
CA ALA A 57 -5.46 17.54 -5.70
C ALA A 57 -4.08 17.10 -6.18
N ASP A 58 -3.31 16.52 -5.27
CA ASP A 58 -1.99 15.97 -5.52
C ASP A 58 -1.93 14.53 -5.00
N ALA A 59 -1.23 13.64 -5.70
CA ALA A 59 -1.02 12.28 -5.24
C ALA A 59 0.40 11.80 -5.56
N TRP A 60 0.97 11.01 -4.64
CA TRP A 60 2.30 10.43 -4.75
C TRP A 60 2.21 8.94 -4.44
N LEU A 61 2.75 8.13 -5.34
CA LEU A 61 2.90 6.69 -5.17
C LEU A 61 4.38 6.37 -5.00
N ASN A 62 4.75 5.84 -3.83
CA ASN A 62 6.08 5.31 -3.59
C ASN A 62 6.01 3.78 -3.62
N LEU A 63 6.89 3.15 -4.39
CA LEU A 63 6.99 1.71 -4.51
C LEU A 63 8.42 1.26 -4.19
N ASN A 64 8.53 0.18 -3.43
CA ASN A 64 9.78 -0.44 -3.01
C ASN A 64 9.71 -1.92 -3.37
N TYR A 65 10.70 -2.37 -4.14
CA TYR A 65 10.89 -3.77 -4.48
C TYR A 65 12.11 -4.31 -3.75
N SER A 66 11.99 -5.48 -3.10
CA SER A 66 13.12 -6.18 -2.47
C SER A 66 13.09 -7.66 -2.85
N ASN A 67 14.20 -8.19 -3.37
CA ASN A 67 14.30 -9.60 -3.73
C ASN A 67 14.80 -10.49 -2.57
N TRP A 68 15.58 -9.94 -1.63
CA TRP A 68 16.33 -10.72 -0.63
C TRP A 68 16.23 -10.20 0.81
N GLY A 69 15.08 -9.64 1.22
CA GLY A 69 14.99 -9.02 2.55
C GLY A 69 15.93 -7.81 2.66
N PHE A 70 16.09 -7.26 3.87
CA PHE A 70 16.97 -6.13 4.16
C PHE A 70 18.38 -6.60 4.54
#